data_AF-A0A9P7ALX9-F1
#
_entry.id   AF-A0A9P7ALX9-F1
#
_cell.length_a   1.000
_cell.length_b   1.000
_cell.length_c   1.000
_cell.angle_alpha   90.00
_cell.angle_beta   90.00
_cell.angle_gamma   90.00
#
_symmetry.space_group_name_H-M   'P 1'
#
loop_
_entity.id
_entity.type
_entity.pdbx_description
1 polymer ?
#
loop_
_entity_poly.entity_id
_entity_poly.type
_entity_poly.pdbx_seq_one_letter_code
_entity_poly.pdbx_strand_id
1 'polypeptide(L)'
;MTVVDESGVHSVMIRFCKCPNSRTPDKQLFELGMFPALFTRLKTVFTFPVLNSFLLDNLECGTSVMNYYSKLRRMTSSVFPHLVPDRQWRQLKFLKWNGFGHKSRQPNLGKLALFCPACLQPSVNVPQPTECDGNHPDWIYARSLVMDGNFKVEHLHPTHPEDEVWLTDGRCFMVTRQAYQSHLTNAKEVIQMSECNNHRAVNQANMSRHKLEATGIGGCACARHGCFVPHSIVDFQKGER
;
A
#
# COMPACT_ATOMS: atom_id res chain seq x y z
N MET A 1 -3.39 3.70 35.73
CA MET A 1 -3.24 5.09 35.26
C MET A 1 -2.94 5.02 33.78
N THR A 2 -3.53 5.88 32.96
CA THR A 2 -3.23 5.88 31.52
C THR A 2 -2.01 6.75 31.29
N VAL A 3 -0.95 6.16 30.75
CA VAL A 3 0.28 6.85 30.36
C VAL A 3 0.26 6.94 28.84
N VAL A 4 0.33 8.17 28.32
CA VAL A 4 0.47 8.42 26.89
C VAL A 4 1.92 8.78 26.62
N ASP A 5 2.52 8.06 25.69
CA ASP A 5 3.94 8.14 25.34
C ASP A 5 4.10 8.10 23.82
N GLU A 6 5.28 8.42 23.29
CA GLU A 6 5.60 8.31 21.86
C GLU A 6 5.42 6.87 21.35
N SER A 7 5.70 5.88 22.20
CA SER A 7 5.48 4.46 21.90
C SER A 7 3.99 4.05 21.83
N GLY A 8 3.07 4.86 22.36
CA GLY A 8 1.64 4.56 22.35
C GLY A 8 0.89 4.90 23.64
N VAL A 9 -0.30 4.31 23.80
CA VAL A 9 -1.20 4.53 24.94
C VAL A 9 -1.21 3.31 25.85
N HIS A 10 -0.63 3.45 27.05
CA HIS A 10 -0.38 2.34 27.97
C HIS A 10 -1.22 2.44 29.25
N SER A 11 -1.59 1.29 29.82
CA SER A 11 -2.27 1.22 31.12
C SER A 11 -1.29 0.70 32.18
N VAL A 12 -0.80 1.59 33.03
CA VAL A 12 0.27 1.30 34.00
C VAL A 12 -0.22 1.51 35.43
N MET A 13 0.13 0.60 36.35
CA MET A 13 -0.16 0.77 37.78
C MET A 13 0.98 1.54 38.47
N ILE A 14 0.79 2.85 38.67
CA ILE A 14 1.71 3.70 39.41
C ILE A 14 1.32 3.71 40.90
N ARG A 15 2.29 3.52 41.79
CA ARG A 15 2.13 3.62 43.25
C ARG A 15 2.97 4.78 43.78
N PHE A 16 2.31 5.77 44.38
CA PHE A 16 2.99 6.92 44.98
C PHE A 16 3.65 6.56 46.31
N CYS A 17 4.83 7.14 46.56
CA CYS A 17 5.49 7.09 47.84
C CYS A 17 4.66 7.85 48.89
N LYS A 18 4.58 7.29 50.11
CA LYS A 18 3.85 7.85 51.26
C LYS A 18 4.72 8.04 52.51
N CYS A 19 6.05 8.04 52.35
CA CYS A 19 6.97 8.27 53.48
C CYS A 19 6.77 9.69 54.07
N PRO A 20 7.12 9.94 55.35
CA PRO A 20 6.80 11.20 56.02
C PRO A 20 7.32 12.47 55.31
N ASN A 21 8.48 12.39 54.65
CA ASN A 21 9.08 13.49 53.87
C ASN A 21 8.85 13.35 52.35
N SER A 22 7.87 12.55 51.92
CA SER A 22 7.58 12.36 50.49
C SER A 22 6.96 13.61 49.87
N ARG A 23 7.36 13.91 48.63
CA ARG A 23 6.82 15.04 47.85
C ARG A 23 5.40 14.74 47.40
N THR A 24 4.63 15.77 47.04
CA THR A 24 3.23 15.60 46.59
C THR A 24 3.15 14.76 45.30
N PRO A 25 2.05 14.03 45.04
CA PRO A 25 1.98 13.06 43.93
C PRO A 25 2.23 13.64 42.54
N ASP A 26 1.86 14.90 42.31
CA ASP A 26 2.19 15.67 41.10
C ASP A 26 3.71 15.85 40.93
N LYS A 27 4.42 16.21 42.00
CA LYS A 27 5.89 16.36 42.00
C LYS A 27 6.60 15.02 41.80
N GLN A 28 6.06 13.94 42.35
CA GLN A 28 6.56 12.58 42.09
C GLN A 28 6.38 12.18 40.61
N LEU A 29 5.33 12.63 39.92
CA LEU A 29 5.18 12.40 38.47
C LEU A 29 6.17 13.21 37.64
N PHE A 30 6.43 14.47 38.01
CA PHE A 30 7.42 15.31 37.34
C PHE A 30 8.84 14.72 37.43
N GLU A 31 9.21 14.16 38.58
CA GLU A 31 10.49 13.43 38.77
C GLU A 31 10.61 12.18 37.89
N LEU A 32 9.48 11.56 37.53
CA LEU A 32 9.39 10.43 36.61
C LEU A 32 9.25 10.87 35.13
N GLY A 33 9.41 12.16 34.83
CA GLY A 33 9.32 12.70 33.46
C GLY A 33 7.89 12.72 32.89
N MET A 34 6.87 12.72 33.74
CA MET A 34 5.45 12.67 33.36
C MET A 34 4.70 13.94 33.75
N PHE A 35 4.03 14.55 32.77
CA PHE A 35 3.15 15.69 32.93
C PHE A 35 1.69 15.24 33.13
N PRO A 36 1.00 15.61 34.21
CA PRO A 36 -0.38 15.20 34.43
C PRO A 36 -1.38 16.02 33.61
N ALA A 37 -2.39 15.35 33.05
CA ALA A 37 -3.46 16.03 32.31
C ALA A 37 -4.31 16.98 33.19
N LEU A 38 -4.45 16.64 34.48
CA LEU A 38 -5.25 17.35 35.48
C LEU A 38 -4.62 17.20 36.86
N PHE A 39 -4.21 18.30 37.49
CA PHE A 39 -3.57 18.29 38.82
C PHE A 39 -4.50 17.85 39.96
N THR A 40 -5.81 18.05 39.83
CA THR A 40 -6.80 17.65 40.84
C THR A 40 -7.17 16.17 40.78
N ARG A 41 -6.97 15.49 39.63
CA ARG A 41 -7.36 14.10 39.44
C ARG A 41 -6.42 13.37 38.47
N LEU A 42 -5.33 12.87 39.04
CA LEU A 42 -4.27 12.12 38.35
C LEU A 42 -4.77 10.76 37.83
N LYS A 43 -5.43 10.77 36.66
CA LYS A 43 -5.88 9.56 35.93
C LYS A 43 -5.13 9.30 34.63
N THR A 44 -4.74 10.39 33.95
CA THR A 44 -4.04 10.38 32.67
C THR A 44 -2.81 11.28 32.78
N VAL A 45 -1.67 10.78 32.30
CA VAL A 45 -0.40 11.48 32.28
C VAL A 45 0.24 11.32 30.91
N PHE A 46 0.98 12.34 30.47
CA PHE A 46 1.73 12.38 29.22
C PHE A 46 3.21 12.38 29.55
N THR A 47 4.05 11.65 28.82
CA THR A 47 5.50 11.79 28.96
C THR A 47 5.97 13.11 28.31
N PHE A 48 7.05 13.72 28.80
CA PHE A 48 7.60 14.92 28.16
C PHE A 48 8.00 14.71 26.68
N PRO A 49 8.58 13.57 26.27
CA PRO A 49 8.81 13.25 24.86
C PRO A 49 7.56 13.41 23.99
N VAL A 50 6.43 12.77 24.34
CA VAL A 50 5.22 12.82 23.48
C VAL A 50 4.63 14.23 23.35
N LEU A 51 4.82 15.10 24.35
CA LEU A 51 4.44 16.51 24.26
C LEU A 51 5.36 17.28 23.30
N ASN A 52 6.67 17.04 23.35
CA ASN A 52 7.64 17.66 22.44
C ASN A 52 7.46 17.17 21.00
N SER A 53 7.28 15.86 20.79
CA SER A 53 6.99 15.28 19.46
C SER A 53 5.66 15.81 18.90
N PHE A 54 4.62 15.99 19.73
CA PHE A 54 3.38 16.61 19.27
C PHE A 54 3.58 18.07 18.83
N LEU A 55 4.35 18.88 19.58
CA LEU A 55 4.62 20.27 19.20
C LEU A 55 5.35 20.37 17.84
N LEU A 56 6.31 19.48 17.59
CA LEU A 56 7.02 19.40 16.30
C LEU A 56 6.08 18.94 15.16
N ASP A 57 5.32 17.86 15.35
CA ASP A 57 4.33 17.37 14.36
C ASP A 57 3.21 18.41 14.11
N ASN A 58 2.89 19.26 15.08
CA ASN A 58 1.91 20.34 14.93
C ASN A 58 2.47 21.52 14.13
N LEU A 59 3.72 21.92 14.40
CA LEU A 59 4.39 23.04 13.74
C LEU A 59 4.79 22.73 12.29
N GLU A 60 5.51 21.62 12.08
CA GLU A 60 6.09 21.28 10.77
C GLU A 60 5.07 20.62 9.83
N CYS A 61 4.16 19.81 10.37
CA CYS A 61 3.21 19.02 9.58
C CYS A 61 1.74 19.50 9.70
N GLY A 62 1.47 20.58 10.46
CA GLY A 62 0.10 21.07 10.69
C GLY A 62 -0.81 20.08 11.43
N THR A 63 -0.24 19.10 12.12
CA THR A 63 -0.99 17.94 12.63
C THR A 63 -1.89 18.34 13.79
N SER A 64 -3.19 18.12 13.68
CA SER A 64 -4.12 18.34 14.79
C SER A 64 -3.91 17.30 15.91
N VAL A 65 -4.22 17.69 17.16
CA VAL A 65 -4.14 16.82 18.36
C VAL A 65 -4.83 15.47 18.11
N MET A 66 -5.99 15.47 17.45
CA MET A 66 -6.77 14.26 17.17
C MET A 66 -6.12 13.34 16.14
N ASN A 67 -5.45 13.90 15.13
CA ASN A 67 -4.72 13.11 14.14
C ASN A 67 -3.45 12.50 14.75
N TYR A 68 -2.72 13.27 15.55
CA TYR A 68 -1.56 12.79 16.29
C TYR A 68 -1.93 11.71 17.31
N TYR A 69 -3.01 11.90 18.09
CA TYR A 69 -3.52 10.85 18.98
C TYR A 69 -3.98 9.59 18.21
N SER A 70 -4.52 9.75 17.01
CA SER A 70 -4.86 8.63 16.12
C SER A 70 -3.63 7.90 15.58
N LYS A 71 -2.51 8.60 15.34
CA LYS A 71 -1.17 8.02 15.06
C LYS A 71 -0.69 7.21 16.27
N LEU A 72 -0.68 7.77 17.49
CA LEU A 72 -0.31 7.05 18.72
C LEU A 72 -1.14 5.77 18.92
N ARG A 73 -2.47 5.84 18.71
CA ARG A 73 -3.34 4.66 18.79
C ARG A 73 -3.00 3.59 17.76
N ARG A 74 -2.64 3.97 16.53
CA ARG A 74 -2.20 3.02 15.48
C ARG A 74 -0.84 2.38 15.78
N MET A 75 0.08 3.14 16.40
CA MET A 75 1.36 2.62 16.88
C MET A 75 1.18 1.66 18.06
N THR A 76 0.19 1.92 18.93
CA THR A 76 -0.19 0.99 20.00
C THR A 76 -0.73 -0.34 19.43
N SER A 77 -1.51 -0.30 18.33
CA SER A 77 -2.07 -1.46 17.60
C SER A 77 -2.83 -0.96 16.32
N SER A 78 -2.75 -1.57 15.11
CA SER A 78 -3.54 -1.10 13.91
C SER A 78 -3.81 -2.16 12.80
N VAL A 79 -4.78 -2.14 11.87
CA VAL A 79 -5.97 -1.32 11.38
C VAL A 79 -6.43 -0.01 12.05
N PHE A 80 -7.55 0.54 11.57
CA PHE A 80 -8.40 1.57 12.21
C PHE A 80 -8.54 1.32 13.73
N PRO A 81 -7.92 2.11 14.61
CA PRO A 81 -7.68 1.72 16.00
C PRO A 81 -8.91 1.36 16.83
N HIS A 82 -8.84 0.20 17.47
CA HIS A 82 -9.63 -0.17 18.66
C HIS A 82 -8.97 -1.38 19.35
N LEU A 83 -9.08 -2.56 18.73
CA LEU A 83 -8.42 -3.87 19.03
C LEU A 83 -8.24 -4.62 17.68
N VAL A 84 -7.01 -4.73 17.15
CA VAL A 84 -6.83 -4.21 15.76
C VAL A 84 -5.51 -4.65 15.02
N PRO A 85 -5.58 -5.56 13.99
CA PRO A 85 -4.49 -5.96 13.04
C PRO A 85 -4.85 -5.91 11.49
N ASP A 86 -3.90 -5.86 10.52
CA ASP A 86 -4.25 -5.53 9.08
C ASP A 86 -3.97 -6.50 7.88
N ARG A 87 -2.72 -6.80 7.44
CA ARG A 87 -2.42 -7.31 6.05
C ARG A 87 -3.22 -8.57 5.63
N GLN A 88 -3.29 -9.60 6.48
CA GLN A 88 -4.01 -10.85 6.15
C GLN A 88 -5.53 -10.67 6.07
N TRP A 89 -6.11 -9.78 6.90
CA TRP A 89 -7.55 -9.54 6.92
C TRP A 89 -8.03 -8.84 5.65
N ARG A 90 -7.25 -7.90 5.10
CA ARG A 90 -7.55 -7.30 3.78
C ARG A 90 -7.64 -8.37 2.69
N GLN A 91 -6.69 -9.31 2.65
CA GLN A 91 -6.70 -10.39 1.68
C GLN A 91 -7.90 -11.34 1.87
N LEU A 92 -8.22 -11.73 3.11
CA LEU A 92 -9.39 -12.55 3.41
C LEU A 92 -10.71 -11.84 3.05
N LYS A 93 -10.81 -10.54 3.31
CA LYS A 93 -11.97 -9.71 2.92
C LYS A 93 -12.10 -9.59 1.41
N PHE A 94 -10.99 -9.41 0.70
CA PHE A 94 -10.95 -9.31 -0.75
C PHE A 94 -11.32 -10.64 -1.43
N LEU A 95 -10.83 -11.77 -0.92
CA LEU A 95 -11.25 -13.10 -1.33
C LEU A 95 -12.73 -13.36 -0.99
N LYS A 96 -13.21 -12.91 0.18
CA LYS A 96 -14.63 -13.02 0.56
C LYS A 96 -15.54 -12.24 -0.37
N TRP A 97 -15.20 -11.00 -0.71
CA TRP A 97 -15.98 -10.16 -1.63
C TRP A 97 -16.05 -10.73 -3.05
N ASN A 98 -14.98 -11.39 -3.52
CA ASN A 98 -14.95 -12.10 -4.79
C ASN A 98 -15.53 -13.55 -4.72
N GLY A 99 -16.14 -13.96 -3.60
CA GLY A 99 -16.79 -15.27 -3.48
C GLY A 99 -15.86 -16.48 -3.28
N PHE A 100 -14.58 -16.25 -2.97
CA PHE A 100 -13.57 -17.28 -2.72
C PHE A 100 -13.31 -17.56 -1.23
N GLY A 101 -13.79 -16.72 -0.32
CA GLY A 101 -13.52 -16.85 1.13
C GLY A 101 -14.09 -18.10 1.84
N HIS A 102 -14.91 -18.91 1.16
CA HIS A 102 -15.53 -20.14 1.70
C HIS A 102 -15.36 -21.36 0.78
N LYS A 103 -14.51 -21.28 -0.25
CA LYS A 103 -14.29 -22.35 -1.23
C LYS A 103 -12.83 -22.79 -1.19
N SER A 104 -12.57 -24.09 -1.28
CA SER A 104 -11.21 -24.63 -1.46
C SER A 104 -10.59 -24.27 -2.81
N ARG A 105 -11.43 -23.89 -3.79
CA ARG A 105 -11.01 -23.40 -5.09
C ARG A 105 -10.33 -22.04 -4.98
N GLN A 106 -9.10 -21.95 -5.49
CA GLN A 106 -8.38 -20.68 -5.63
C GLN A 106 -8.85 -19.89 -6.88
N PRO A 107 -8.75 -18.55 -6.88
CA PRO A 107 -9.08 -17.74 -8.04
C PRO A 107 -8.08 -17.95 -9.19
N ASN A 108 -8.58 -17.99 -10.42
CA ASN A 108 -7.76 -18.03 -11.63
C ASN A 108 -7.04 -16.68 -11.85
N LEU A 109 -6.06 -16.65 -12.76
CA LEU A 109 -5.31 -15.45 -13.12
C LEU A 109 -6.24 -14.30 -13.57
N GLY A 110 -5.94 -13.09 -13.09
CA GLY A 110 -6.73 -11.88 -13.30
C GLY A 110 -8.14 -11.85 -12.69
N LYS A 111 -8.66 -12.96 -12.13
CA LYS A 111 -10.08 -13.05 -11.73
C LYS A 111 -10.45 -12.40 -10.39
N LEU A 112 -9.50 -11.83 -9.64
CA LEU A 112 -9.81 -10.96 -8.51
C LEU A 112 -9.86 -9.47 -8.89
N ALA A 113 -9.39 -9.10 -10.09
CA ALA A 113 -9.44 -7.74 -10.59
C ALA A 113 -10.66 -7.52 -11.48
N LEU A 114 -11.34 -6.39 -11.30
CA LEU A 114 -12.41 -5.95 -12.18
C LEU A 114 -11.80 -5.17 -13.36
N PHE A 115 -12.15 -5.57 -14.58
CA PHE A 115 -11.89 -4.74 -15.76
C PHE A 115 -12.91 -3.59 -15.84
N CYS A 116 -12.67 -2.64 -16.76
CA CYS A 116 -13.48 -1.45 -16.98
C CYS A 116 -15.00 -1.74 -17.02
N PRO A 117 -15.79 -1.30 -16.02
CA PRO A 117 -17.22 -1.62 -15.94
C PRO A 117 -18.05 -0.90 -17.01
N ALA A 118 -17.56 0.23 -17.53
CA ALA A 118 -18.19 1.01 -18.60
C ALA A 118 -17.85 0.51 -20.01
N CYS A 119 -16.87 -0.38 -20.18
CA CYS A 119 -16.61 -1.02 -21.47
C CYS A 119 -17.59 -2.14 -21.73
N LEU A 120 -17.96 -2.34 -23.00
CA LEU A 120 -18.79 -3.47 -23.41
C LEU A 120 -18.02 -4.78 -23.22
N GLN A 121 -18.59 -5.65 -22.39
CA GLN A 121 -18.09 -6.97 -22.01
C GLN A 121 -19.18 -8.01 -22.30
N PRO A 122 -19.12 -8.67 -23.49
CA PRO A 122 -19.98 -9.80 -23.82
C PRO A 122 -20.03 -10.83 -22.69
N SER A 123 -21.23 -11.31 -22.36
CA SER A 123 -21.54 -12.21 -21.23
C SER A 123 -21.28 -11.67 -19.81
N VAL A 124 -20.92 -10.39 -19.66
CA VAL A 124 -20.68 -9.76 -18.33
C VAL A 124 -21.61 -8.58 -18.08
N ASN A 125 -21.67 -7.61 -19.00
CA ASN A 125 -22.57 -6.44 -18.91
C ASN A 125 -23.39 -6.18 -20.19
N VAL A 126 -23.13 -6.95 -21.26
CA VAL A 126 -23.98 -7.02 -22.46
C VAL A 126 -24.12 -8.48 -22.92
N PRO A 127 -25.19 -8.84 -23.66
CA PRO A 127 -25.33 -10.14 -24.30
C PRO A 127 -24.14 -10.46 -25.22
N GLN A 128 -23.97 -11.73 -25.59
CA GLN A 128 -23.00 -12.09 -26.61
C GLN A 128 -23.46 -11.55 -27.98
N PRO A 129 -22.53 -11.18 -28.90
CA PRO A 129 -22.90 -10.76 -30.25
C PRO A 129 -23.75 -11.80 -31.01
N THR A 130 -23.56 -13.10 -30.70
CA THR A 130 -24.32 -14.24 -31.23
C THR A 130 -25.75 -14.37 -30.67
N GLU A 131 -26.07 -13.66 -29.59
CA GLU A 131 -27.39 -13.62 -28.95
C GLU A 131 -28.19 -12.36 -29.36
N CYS A 132 -27.57 -11.46 -30.13
CA CYS A 132 -28.17 -10.23 -30.64
C CYS A 132 -28.70 -10.43 -32.08
N ASP A 133 -29.64 -9.59 -32.52
CA ASP A 133 -30.33 -9.69 -33.82
C ASP A 133 -29.46 -9.39 -35.07
N GLY A 134 -28.14 -9.59 -35.02
CA GLY A 134 -27.20 -9.41 -36.14
C GLY A 134 -26.99 -7.96 -36.64
N ASN A 135 -27.85 -7.02 -36.23
CA ASN A 135 -27.87 -5.64 -36.74
C ASN A 135 -26.84 -4.68 -36.11
N HIS A 136 -25.96 -5.16 -35.22
CA HIS A 136 -24.94 -4.33 -34.58
C HIS A 136 -23.57 -4.52 -35.23
N PRO A 137 -22.91 -3.47 -35.74
CA PRO A 137 -21.60 -3.61 -36.35
C PRO A 137 -20.50 -3.89 -35.30
N ASP A 138 -19.59 -4.81 -35.63
CA ASP A 138 -18.58 -5.37 -34.72
C ASP A 138 -17.73 -4.32 -33.97
N TRP A 139 -17.47 -3.16 -34.60
CA TRP A 139 -16.66 -2.10 -34.02
C TRP A 139 -17.23 -1.52 -32.71
N ILE A 140 -18.53 -1.72 -32.43
CA ILE A 140 -19.15 -1.32 -31.16
C ILE A 140 -18.49 -2.05 -29.98
N TYR A 141 -18.13 -3.33 -30.16
CA TYR A 141 -17.44 -4.14 -29.16
C TYR A 141 -15.91 -3.93 -29.16
N ALA A 142 -15.36 -3.18 -30.12
CA ALA A 142 -13.93 -2.92 -30.20
C ALA A 142 -13.45 -2.08 -29.01
N ARG A 143 -12.36 -2.56 -28.38
CA ARG A 143 -11.74 -1.92 -27.21
C ARG A 143 -10.41 -1.30 -27.61
N SER A 144 -10.29 0.01 -27.39
CA SER A 144 -9.02 0.71 -27.43
C SER A 144 -8.31 0.51 -26.09
N LEU A 145 -7.10 -0.05 -26.14
CA LEU A 145 -6.19 -0.14 -24.99
C LEU A 145 -5.02 0.81 -25.22
N VAL A 146 -4.59 1.48 -24.15
CA VAL A 146 -3.33 2.21 -24.09
C VAL A 146 -2.35 1.43 -23.22
N MET A 147 -1.06 1.57 -23.51
CA MET A 147 0.03 1.06 -22.70
C MET A 147 0.84 2.26 -22.26
N ASP A 148 1.17 2.33 -20.98
CA ASP A 148 1.95 3.43 -20.40
C ASP A 148 2.90 2.89 -19.32
N GLY A 149 3.98 3.63 -19.08
CA GLY A 149 5.10 3.24 -18.24
C GLY A 149 5.46 4.29 -17.20
N ASN A 150 5.54 3.89 -15.93
CA ASN A 150 5.93 4.77 -14.84
C ASN A 150 7.30 4.39 -14.26
N PHE A 151 8.34 5.09 -14.74
CA PHE A 151 9.76 4.92 -14.36
C PHE A 151 10.15 5.62 -13.04
N LYS A 152 9.16 5.94 -12.18
CA LYS A 152 9.38 6.47 -10.83
C LYS A 152 8.90 5.50 -9.74
N VAL A 153 8.26 4.39 -10.11
CA VAL A 153 7.86 3.32 -9.19
C VAL A 153 9.01 2.33 -9.09
N GLU A 154 9.94 2.63 -8.19
CA GLU A 154 11.16 1.84 -8.00
C GLU A 154 10.94 0.77 -6.91
N HIS A 155 11.30 -0.49 -7.20
CA HIS A 155 11.34 -1.58 -6.22
C HIS A 155 12.80 -1.89 -5.86
N LEU A 156 13.14 -1.79 -4.59
CA LEU A 156 14.44 -2.22 -4.06
C LEU A 156 14.47 -3.75 -3.96
N HIS A 157 15.66 -4.35 -4.10
CA HIS A 157 15.80 -5.77 -3.79
C HIS A 157 15.44 -6.04 -2.31
N PRO A 158 14.64 -7.08 -2.01
CA PRO A 158 14.38 -7.49 -0.64
C PRO A 158 15.67 -7.99 0.03
N THR A 159 15.81 -7.73 1.34
CA THR A 159 16.96 -8.22 2.12
C THR A 159 16.95 -9.74 2.29
N HIS A 160 15.75 -10.34 2.33
CA HIS A 160 15.49 -11.76 2.45
C HIS A 160 14.46 -12.20 1.40
N PRO A 161 14.87 -12.47 0.14
CA PRO A 161 13.97 -12.94 -0.91
C PRO A 161 13.19 -14.22 -0.54
N GLU A 162 13.77 -15.07 0.30
CA GLU A 162 13.20 -16.32 0.81
C GLU A 162 11.95 -16.14 1.69
N ASP A 163 11.82 -15.00 2.36
CA ASP A 163 10.69 -14.68 3.25
C ASP A 163 9.51 -14.00 2.52
N GLU A 164 9.62 -13.76 1.20
CA GLU A 164 8.62 -13.02 0.45
C GLU A 164 7.31 -13.79 0.20
N VAL A 165 6.27 -13.44 0.96
CA VAL A 165 4.92 -13.97 0.75
C VAL A 165 4.08 -13.08 -0.19
N TRP A 166 3.91 -13.56 -1.42
CA TRP A 166 3.10 -12.98 -2.49
C TRP A 166 1.62 -13.35 -2.34
N LEU A 167 0.77 -12.38 -1.96
CA LEU A 167 -0.64 -12.66 -1.61
C LEU A 167 -1.56 -12.83 -2.83
N THR A 168 -1.22 -12.22 -3.97
CA THR A 168 -2.07 -12.16 -5.17
C THR A 168 -1.29 -12.33 -6.47
N ASP A 169 -0.21 -13.11 -6.46
CA ASP A 169 0.60 -13.40 -7.67
C ASP A 169 -0.29 -13.82 -8.84
N GLY A 170 -0.25 -13.04 -9.92
CA GLY A 170 -1.09 -13.18 -11.12
C GLY A 170 -2.61 -13.05 -10.95
N ARG A 171 -3.16 -12.87 -9.74
CA ARG A 171 -4.61 -12.97 -9.48
C ARG A 171 -5.37 -11.65 -9.68
N CYS A 172 -4.64 -10.54 -9.66
CA CYS A 172 -5.17 -9.18 -9.78
C CYS A 172 -4.71 -8.52 -11.09
N PHE A 173 -4.15 -7.31 -11.03
CA PHE A 173 -3.67 -6.58 -12.22
C PHE A 173 -2.25 -7.00 -12.64
N MET A 174 -1.38 -7.37 -11.70
CA MET A 174 -0.03 -7.87 -12.00
C MET A 174 -0.07 -9.22 -12.75
N VAL A 175 0.88 -9.43 -13.66
CA VAL A 175 1.18 -10.73 -14.27
C VAL A 175 1.82 -11.68 -13.24
N THR A 176 1.71 -13.00 -13.42
CA THR A 176 2.43 -13.98 -12.59
C THR A 176 3.95 -13.84 -12.71
N ARG A 177 4.67 -13.74 -11.58
CA ARG A 177 6.14 -13.56 -11.54
C ARG A 177 6.89 -14.60 -12.39
N GLN A 178 6.54 -15.88 -12.25
CA GLN A 178 7.21 -16.99 -12.95
C GLN A 178 7.10 -16.88 -14.48
N ALA A 179 5.91 -16.54 -15.00
CA ALA A 179 5.70 -16.40 -16.44
C ALA A 179 6.43 -15.17 -16.99
N TYR A 180 6.44 -14.06 -16.24
CA TYR A 180 7.14 -12.85 -16.64
C TYR A 180 8.67 -13.02 -16.63
N GLN A 181 9.24 -13.66 -15.60
CA GLN A 181 10.67 -14.02 -15.60
C GLN A 181 11.05 -14.93 -16.77
N SER A 182 10.19 -15.90 -17.12
CA SER A 182 10.39 -16.77 -18.29
C SER A 182 10.27 -16.02 -19.61
N HIS A 183 9.51 -14.93 -19.67
CA HIS A 183 9.49 -14.03 -20.82
C HIS A 183 10.79 -13.23 -20.94
N LEU A 184 11.25 -12.63 -19.83
CA LEU A 184 12.50 -11.85 -19.78
C LEU A 184 13.73 -12.65 -20.20
N THR A 185 13.81 -13.96 -19.90
CA THR A 185 14.92 -14.82 -20.37
C THR A 185 14.92 -15.07 -21.88
N ASN A 186 13.79 -14.88 -22.57
CA ASN A 186 13.64 -15.09 -24.01
C ASN A 186 13.58 -13.78 -24.81
N ALA A 187 13.38 -12.64 -24.15
CA ALA A 187 13.36 -11.32 -24.77
C ALA A 187 14.76 -10.93 -25.28
N LYS A 188 14.87 -10.58 -26.56
CA LYS A 188 16.14 -10.10 -27.14
C LYS A 188 16.26 -8.59 -26.92
N GLU A 189 17.21 -8.18 -26.08
CA GLU A 189 17.53 -6.76 -25.88
C GLU A 189 18.16 -6.17 -27.15
N VAL A 190 17.51 -5.17 -27.77
CA VAL A 190 18.11 -4.29 -28.77
C VAL A 190 18.44 -2.97 -28.09
N ILE A 191 19.73 -2.73 -27.83
CA ILE A 191 20.19 -1.48 -27.24
C ILE A 191 19.99 -0.37 -28.28
N GLN A 192 19.00 0.50 -28.08
CA GLN A 192 18.88 1.73 -28.84
C GLN A 192 19.96 2.70 -28.38
N MET A 193 20.99 2.86 -29.21
CA MET A 193 21.96 3.95 -29.09
C MET A 193 21.40 5.20 -29.77
N SER A 194 21.13 6.25 -29.02
CA SER A 194 20.78 7.55 -29.60
C SER A 194 22.05 8.31 -29.99
N GLU A 195 22.18 8.68 -31.26
CA GLU A 195 23.26 9.56 -31.75
C GLU A 195 23.15 11.00 -31.21
N CYS A 196 22.02 11.35 -30.59
CA CYS A 196 21.78 12.66 -30.00
C CYS A 196 22.29 12.75 -28.55
N ASN A 197 23.29 13.62 -28.34
CA ASN A 197 23.95 13.88 -27.05
C ASN A 197 23.04 14.25 -25.87
N ASN A 198 21.78 14.65 -26.11
CA ASN A 198 20.87 15.15 -25.07
C ASN A 198 19.54 14.37 -24.97
N HIS A 199 19.47 13.16 -25.55
CA HIS A 199 18.25 12.34 -25.54
C HIS A 199 18.02 11.64 -24.19
N ARG A 200 17.61 12.43 -23.19
CA ARG A 200 17.50 12.01 -21.77
C ARG A 200 16.66 10.75 -21.55
N ALA A 201 15.60 10.51 -22.32
CA ALA A 201 14.74 9.33 -22.17
C ALA A 201 15.51 8.02 -22.44
N VAL A 202 16.23 7.93 -23.57
CA VAL A 202 17.05 6.76 -23.91
C VAL A 202 18.24 6.63 -22.96
N ASN A 203 18.90 7.75 -22.64
CA ASN A 203 20.05 7.73 -21.73
C ASN A 203 19.67 7.27 -20.31
N GLN A 204 18.49 7.67 -19.79
CA GLN A 204 18.01 7.22 -18.48
C GLN A 204 17.48 5.77 -18.50
N ALA A 205 16.82 5.33 -19.57
CA ALA A 205 16.37 3.95 -19.72
C ALA A 205 17.55 2.96 -19.76
N ASN A 206 18.68 3.36 -20.36
CA ASN A 206 19.90 2.56 -20.44
C ASN A 206 20.76 2.54 -19.15
N MET A 207 20.43 3.34 -18.12
CA MET A 207 21.21 3.36 -16.87
C MET A 207 20.97 2.13 -15.99
N SER A 208 21.98 1.30 -15.82
CA SER A 208 21.98 0.20 -14.85
C SER A 208 21.89 0.73 -13.41
N ARG A 209 20.85 0.31 -12.67
CA ARG A 209 20.65 0.67 -11.26
C ARG A 209 20.75 -0.56 -10.35
N HIS A 210 21.99 -0.98 -10.05
CA HIS A 210 22.34 -2.22 -9.34
C HIS A 210 21.67 -2.48 -7.96
N LYS A 211 20.92 -1.52 -7.40
CA LYS A 211 20.20 -1.68 -6.12
C LYS A 211 18.71 -2.00 -6.28
N LEU A 212 18.14 -1.83 -7.47
CA LEU A 212 16.71 -1.99 -7.75
C LEU A 212 16.41 -3.33 -8.42
N GLU A 213 15.39 -4.03 -7.94
CA GLU A 213 14.79 -5.18 -8.64
C GLU A 213 13.90 -4.69 -9.79
N ALA A 214 13.21 -3.56 -9.61
CA ALA A 214 12.44 -2.87 -10.64
C ALA A 214 12.71 -1.36 -10.64
N THR A 215 12.81 -0.80 -11.84
CA THR A 215 13.03 0.62 -12.15
C THR A 215 11.74 1.37 -12.53
N GLY A 216 10.63 0.65 -12.65
CA GLY A 216 9.34 1.21 -13.02
C GLY A 216 8.28 0.13 -13.12
N ILE A 217 7.09 0.52 -13.54
CA ILE A 217 5.95 -0.36 -13.76
C ILE A 217 5.24 -0.01 -15.07
N GLY A 218 4.98 -1.00 -15.91
CA GLY A 218 4.24 -0.89 -17.17
C GLY A 218 2.85 -1.48 -17.03
N GLY A 219 1.85 -0.87 -17.67
CA GLY A 219 0.48 -1.38 -17.59
C GLY A 219 -0.37 -1.04 -18.80
N CYS A 220 -1.22 -1.99 -19.20
CA CYS A 220 -2.30 -1.74 -20.14
C CYS A 220 -3.53 -1.17 -19.41
N ALA A 221 -4.12 -0.11 -19.94
CA ALA A 221 -5.38 0.46 -19.47
C ALA A 221 -6.36 0.66 -20.62
N CYS A 222 -7.66 0.73 -20.30
CA CYS A 222 -8.67 1.13 -21.28
C CYS A 222 -8.49 2.59 -21.68
N ALA A 223 -8.29 2.86 -22.98
CA ALA A 223 -8.08 4.21 -23.50
C ALA A 223 -9.27 5.16 -23.23
N ARG A 224 -10.50 4.62 -23.16
CA ARG A 224 -11.72 5.41 -22.96
C ARG A 224 -11.97 5.83 -21.51
N HIS A 225 -11.47 5.05 -20.54
CA HIS A 225 -11.89 5.14 -19.13
C HIS A 225 -10.75 4.99 -18.10
N GLY A 226 -9.49 4.86 -18.53
CA GLY A 226 -8.32 4.73 -17.65
C GLY A 226 -8.25 3.47 -16.77
N CYS A 227 -9.22 2.55 -16.87
CA CYS A 227 -9.25 1.35 -16.04
C CYS A 227 -8.19 0.34 -16.49
N PHE A 228 -7.32 -0.10 -15.59
CA PHE A 228 -6.30 -1.12 -15.87
C PHE A 228 -6.92 -2.45 -16.33
N VAL A 229 -6.22 -3.13 -17.23
CA VAL A 229 -6.55 -4.48 -17.66
C VAL A 229 -6.06 -5.48 -16.58
N PRO A 230 -6.89 -6.44 -16.13
CA PRO A 230 -6.45 -7.51 -15.25
C PRO A 230 -5.32 -8.34 -15.87
N HIS A 231 -4.37 -8.79 -15.04
CA HIS A 231 -3.25 -9.63 -15.45
C HIS A 231 -2.43 -9.08 -16.64
N SER A 232 -2.15 -7.77 -16.65
CA SER A 232 -1.38 -7.08 -17.70
C SER A 232 -0.42 -6.01 -17.18
N ILE A 233 -0.21 -5.90 -15.87
CA ILE A 233 0.75 -4.98 -15.27
C ILE A 233 2.05 -5.76 -15.00
N VAL A 234 3.18 -5.16 -15.36
CA VAL A 234 4.52 -5.76 -15.29
C VAL A 234 5.53 -4.78 -14.68
N ASP A 235 6.53 -5.29 -13.99
CA ASP A 235 7.61 -4.50 -13.42
C ASP A 235 8.75 -4.34 -14.42
N PHE A 236 9.29 -3.13 -14.61
CA PHE A 236 10.34 -2.84 -15.58
C PHE A 236 11.76 -2.95 -14.98
N GLN A 237 12.65 -3.74 -15.56
CA GLN A 237 13.99 -3.96 -14.98
C GLN A 237 15.01 -2.86 -15.34
N LYS A 238 14.92 -2.22 -16.51
CA LYS A 238 15.66 -0.99 -16.89
C LYS A 238 14.91 -0.22 -17.98
N GLY A 239 14.05 0.73 -17.58
CA GLY A 239 13.25 1.55 -18.53
C GLY A 239 12.20 0.74 -19.32
N GLU A 240 11.83 1.27 -20.49
CA GLU A 240 11.08 0.64 -21.60
C GLU A 240 11.33 -0.85 -21.90
N ARG A 241 10.89 -1.84 -21.10
CA ARG A 241 11.26 -3.26 -21.28
C ARG A 241 10.10 -4.25 -21.17
#